data_AF-A0A392NW91-F1
#
_entry.id   AF-A0A392NW91-F1
#
_cell.length_a   1.000
_cell.length_b   1.000
_cell.length_c   1.000
_cell.angle_alpha   90.00
_cell.angle_beta   90.00
_cell.angle_gamma   90.00
#
_symmetry.space_group_name_H-M   'P 1'
#
loop_
_entity.id
_entity.type
_entity.pdbx_description
1 polymer ?
#
loop_
_entity_poly.entity_id
_entity_poly.type
_entity_poly.pdbx_seq_one_letter_code
_entity_poly.pdbx_strand_id
1 'polypeptide(L)'
;MSKDPVREWILSEGKASKITKISPVGGGCINFANRYDTDAGSFFVKTNRSIGPSMFEAEALGLGAMYETETIRVPKPYKVGPLPTGGSFIIMEFIEFGGSRGDQF
;
A
#
# COMPACT_ATOMS: atom_id res chain seq x y z
N MET A 1 -17.80 -6.10 14.75
CA MET A 1 -16.53 -6.65 14.20
C MET A 1 -16.20 -5.92 12.91
N SER A 2 -15.29 -4.94 12.96
CA SER A 2 -14.88 -4.16 11.79
C SER A 2 -14.01 -5.04 10.89
N LYS A 3 -14.56 -5.57 9.81
CA LYS A 3 -13.81 -6.35 8.81
C LYS A 3 -12.99 -5.38 7.96
N ASP A 4 -11.70 -5.25 8.26
CA ASP A 4 -10.76 -4.51 7.40
C ASP A 4 -10.47 -5.35 6.14
N PRO A 5 -11.00 -4.98 4.94
CA PRO A 5 -10.79 -5.77 3.72
C PRO A 5 -9.30 -5.88 3.34
N VAL A 6 -8.50 -4.91 3.78
CA VAL A 6 -7.04 -4.90 3.63
C VAL A 6 -6.40 -6.07 4.37
N ARG A 7 -6.80 -6.32 5.62
CA ARG A 7 -6.21 -7.39 6.43
C ARG A 7 -6.55 -8.76 5.85
N GLU A 8 -7.80 -8.96 5.45
CA GLU A 8 -8.23 -10.21 4.84
C GLU A 8 -7.47 -10.46 3.53
N TRP A 9 -7.28 -9.43 2.71
CA TRP A 9 -6.49 -9.57 1.49
C TRP A 9 -5.02 -9.91 1.77
N ILE A 10 -4.39 -9.26 2.74
CA ILE A 10 -2.99 -9.54 3.10
C ILE A 10 -2.82 -10.99 3.60
N LEU A 11 -3.74 -11.47 4.44
CA LEU A 11 -3.69 -12.83 4.98
C LEU A 11 -4.07 -13.91 3.97
N SER A 12 -4.84 -13.56 2.94
CA SER A 12 -5.24 -14.49 1.87
C SER A 12 -4.29 -14.41 0.67
N GLU A 13 -4.35 -13.31 -0.06
CA GLU A 13 -3.63 -13.12 -1.33
C GLU A 13 -2.20 -12.64 -1.13
N GLY A 14 -1.95 -11.87 -0.06
CA GLY A 14 -0.60 -11.44 0.32
C GLY A 14 0.28 -12.58 0.83
N LYS A 15 -0.24 -13.81 0.94
CA LYS A 15 0.44 -15.01 1.43
C LYS A 15 1.08 -14.85 2.82
N ALA A 16 0.65 -13.84 3.57
CA ALA A 16 1.07 -13.63 4.94
C ALA A 16 0.26 -14.55 5.86
N SER A 17 0.93 -15.27 6.75
CA SER A 17 0.24 -16.04 7.78
C SER A 17 -0.24 -15.13 8.91
N LYS A 18 0.49 -14.04 9.20
CA LYS A 18 0.13 -13.05 10.21
C LYS A 18 0.73 -11.67 9.95
N ILE A 19 -0.04 -10.65 10.35
CA ILE A 19 0.46 -9.27 10.41
C ILE A 19 1.22 -9.11 11.74
N THR A 20 2.52 -8.85 11.66
CA THR A 20 3.41 -8.69 12.81
C THR A 20 3.31 -7.29 13.39
N LYS A 21 3.18 -6.27 12.54
CA LYS A 21 3.10 -4.87 12.95
C LYS A 21 2.29 -4.04 11.96
N ILE A 22 1.60 -3.03 12.47
CA ILE A 22 0.96 -2.00 11.65
C ILE A 22 1.48 -0.66 12.14
N SER A 23 2.16 0.07 11.25
CA SER A 23 2.76 1.37 11.59
C SER A 23 2.26 2.43 10.60
N PRO A 24 1.71 3.56 11.05
CA PRO A 24 1.42 4.66 10.15
C PRO A 24 2.73 5.23 9.59
N VAL A 25 2.80 5.41 8.28
CA VAL A 25 4.01 5.81 7.53
C VAL A 25 3.89 7.18 6.88
N GLY A 26 2.69 7.72 6.82
CA GLY A 26 2.45 9.07 6.31
C GLY A 26 1.06 9.55 6.69
N GLY A 27 1.00 10.69 7.37
CA GLY A 27 -0.21 11.34 7.84
C GLY A 27 -0.32 12.76 7.29
N GLY A 28 -0.56 12.88 5.98
CA GLY A 28 -1.15 14.11 5.45
C GLY A 28 -2.66 14.01 5.63
N CYS A 29 -3.32 15.07 6.10
CA CYS A 29 -4.73 15.13 6.54
C CYS A 29 -5.80 14.58 5.57
N ILE A 30 -5.43 14.16 4.37
CA ILE A 30 -6.32 13.71 3.28
C ILE A 30 -6.19 12.21 2.98
N ASN A 31 -5.00 11.61 3.11
CA ASN A 31 -4.75 10.19 2.79
C ASN A 31 -4.01 9.50 3.94
N PHE A 32 -4.58 8.43 4.48
CA PHE A 32 -3.97 7.64 5.55
C PHE A 32 -3.09 6.56 4.96
N ALA A 33 -1.79 6.62 5.22
CA ALA A 33 -0.84 5.60 4.79
C ALA A 33 -0.32 4.78 5.97
N ASN A 34 -0.50 3.46 5.88
CA ASN A 34 -0.11 2.48 6.89
C ASN A 34 0.80 1.42 6.25
N ARG A 35 1.88 1.09 6.95
CA ARG A 35 2.75 -0.06 6.67
C ARG A 35 2.26 -1.24 7.48
N TYR A 36 2.05 -2.36 6.80
CA TYR A 36 1.69 -3.64 7.38
C TYR A 36 2.90 -4.56 7.23
N ASP A 37 3.62 -4.78 8.32
CA ASP A 37 4.68 -5.77 8.37
C ASP A 37 4.06 -7.14 8.62
N THR A 38 4.49 -8.13 7.85
CA THR A 38 4.02 -9.51 7.94
C THR A 38 5.19 -10.48 7.90
N ASP A 39 4.93 -11.77 8.12
CA ASP A 39 5.94 -12.82 7.98
C ASP A 39 6.37 -13.08 6.53
N ALA A 40 5.54 -12.71 5.55
CA ALA A 40 5.82 -12.88 4.12
C ALA A 40 6.42 -11.63 3.45
N GLY A 41 6.45 -10.49 4.15
CA GLY A 41 6.93 -9.21 3.62
C GLY A 41 6.19 -8.01 4.18
N SER A 42 6.66 -6.81 3.84
CA SER A 42 6.00 -5.56 4.21
C SER A 42 5.07 -5.09 3.09
N PHE A 43 3.88 -4.63 3.46
CA PHE A 43 2.88 -4.08 2.55
C PHE A 43 2.60 -2.62 2.89
N PHE A 44 2.45 -1.79 1.87
CA PHE A 44 2.05 -0.40 2.03
C PHE A 44 0.57 -0.27 1.66
N VAL A 45 -0.20 0.31 2.55
CA VAL A 45 -1.64 0.48 2.40
C VAL A 45 -1.97 1.94 2.52
N LYS A 46 -2.54 2.51 1.46
CA LYS A 46 -3.13 3.85 1.46
C LYS A 46 -4.64 3.71 1.54
N THR A 47 -5.27 4.53 2.38
CA THR A 47 -6.71 4.60 2.55
C THR A 47 -7.15 6.05 2.49
N ASN A 48 -8.23 6.32 1.77
CA ASN A 48 -8.87 7.62 1.70
C ASN A 48 -10.34 7.46 2.04
N ARG A 49 -10.86 8.28 2.95
CA ARG A 49 -12.26 8.18 3.43
C ARG A 49 -13.20 9.13 2.66
N SER A 50 -12.65 10.11 1.95
CA SER A 50 -13.39 11.18 1.30
C SER A 50 -13.42 11.05 -0.22
N ILE A 51 -12.54 10.23 -0.81
CA ILE A 51 -12.40 10.09 -2.27
C ILE A 51 -12.74 8.67 -2.72
N GLY A 52 -13.48 8.60 -3.83
CA GLY A 52 -13.91 7.35 -4.47
C GLY A 52 -12.76 6.52 -5.05
N PRO A 53 -13.03 5.26 -5.44
CA PRO A 53 -12.01 4.31 -5.91
C PRO A 53 -11.25 4.78 -7.14
N SER A 54 -11.84 5.65 -7.97
CA SER A 54 -11.24 6.13 -9.21
C SER A 54 -9.87 6.80 -9.04
N MET A 55 -9.62 7.45 -7.90
CA MET A 55 -8.30 8.04 -7.63
C MET A 55 -7.22 6.98 -7.46
N PHE A 56 -7.51 5.92 -6.71
CA PHE A 56 -6.55 4.83 -6.52
C PHE A 56 -6.46 3.90 -7.72
N GLU A 57 -7.51 3.77 -8.52
CA GLU A 57 -7.43 3.08 -9.82
C GLU A 57 -6.46 3.81 -10.75
N ALA A 58 -6.53 5.14 -10.81
CA ALA A 58 -5.56 5.94 -11.55
C ALA A 58 -4.13 5.82 -10.99
N GLU A 59 -3.97 5.80 -9.66
CA GLU A 59 -2.66 5.59 -9.03
C GLU A 59 -2.09 4.19 -9.33
N ALA A 60 -2.92 3.14 -9.28
CA ALA A 60 -2.53 1.78 -9.64
C ALA A 60 -2.14 1.66 -11.13
N LEU A 61 -2.90 2.30 -12.02
CA LEU A 61 -2.57 2.34 -13.45
C LEU A 61 -1.25 3.07 -13.71
N GLY A 62 -1.03 4.23 -13.09
CA GLY A 62 0.21 4.98 -13.22
C GLY A 62 1.42 4.21 -12.69
N LEU A 63 1.28 3.57 -11.52
CA LEU A 63 2.32 2.71 -10.95
C LEU A 63 2.59 1.49 -11.84
N GLY A 64 1.55 0.85 -12.37
CA GLY A 64 1.68 -0.27 -13.30
C GLY A 64 2.41 0.12 -14.57
N ALA A 65 2.07 1.27 -15.17
CA ALA A 65 2.76 1.80 -16.34
C ALA A 65 4.24 2.05 -16.06
N MET A 66 4.57 2.71 -14.93
CA MET A 66 5.96 2.94 -14.55
C MET A 66 6.71 1.63 -14.26
N TYR A 67 6.04 0.64 -13.66
CA TYR A 67 6.63 -0.68 -13.38
C TYR A 67 7.00 -1.39 -14.69
N GLU A 68 6.15 -1.30 -15.70
CA GLU A 68 6.40 -1.89 -17.03
C GLU A 68 7.56 -1.21 -17.78
N THR A 69 7.81 0.08 -17.53
CA THR A 69 8.98 0.74 -18.13
C THR A 69 10.31 0.23 -17.59
N GLU A 70 10.33 -0.43 -16.42
CA GLU A 70 11.54 -0.88 -15.69
C GLU A 70 12.61 0.22 -15.49
N THR A 71 12.25 1.48 -15.70
CA THR A 71 13.20 2.62 -15.65
C THR A 71 13.48 3.06 -14.22
N ILE A 72 12.47 2.96 -13.35
CA ILE A 72 12.52 3.40 -11.96
C ILE A 72 11.90 2.35 -11.04
N ARG A 73 12.43 2.24 -9.82
CA ARG A 73 11.92 1.30 -8.82
C ARG A 73 10.61 1.83 -8.24
N VAL A 74 9.47 1.38 -8.79
CA VAL A 74 8.14 1.74 -8.31
C VAL A 74 7.47 0.58 -7.57
N PRO A 75 6.68 0.86 -6.53
CA PRO A 75 5.98 -0.19 -5.79
C PRO A 75 4.93 -0.84 -6.67
N LYS A 76 4.91 -2.18 -6.66
CA LYS A 76 3.90 -2.93 -7.39
C LYS A 76 2.52 -2.74 -6.75
N PRO A 77 1.51 -2.22 -7.47
CA PRO A 77 0.15 -2.17 -6.97
C PRO A 77 -0.42 -3.59 -6.96
N TYR A 78 -0.91 -4.04 -5.82
CA TYR A 78 -1.49 -5.37 -5.67
C TYR A 78 -3.01 -5.35 -5.84
N LYS A 79 -3.69 -4.44 -5.14
CA LYS A 79 -5.15 -4.36 -5.16
C LYS A 79 -5.64 -2.97 -4.82
N VAL A 80 -6.69 -2.54 -5.52
CA VAL A 80 -7.48 -1.35 -5.20
C VAL A 80 -8.92 -1.78 -4.91
N GLY A 81 -9.58 -1.08 -4.00
CA GLY A 81 -10.98 -1.34 -3.69
C GLY A 81 -11.67 -0.24 -2.91
N PRO A 82 -13.01 -0.25 -2.85
CA PRO A 82 -13.78 0.65 -2.00
C PRO A 82 -13.73 0.22 -0.52
N LEU A 83 -13.73 1.19 0.39
CA LEU A 83 -13.86 0.94 1.83
C LEU A 83 -15.35 0.83 2.22
N PRO A 84 -15.72 -0.08 3.15
CA PRO A 84 -17.10 -0.23 3.61
C PRO A 84 -17.63 1.02 4.35
N THR A 85 -16.74 1.86 4.88
CA THR A 85 -17.07 3.11 5.59
C THR A 85 -17.29 4.31 4.65
N GLY A 86 -17.20 4.11 3.33
CA GLY A 86 -17.07 5.19 2.37
C GLY A 86 -15.60 5.56 2.15
N GLY A 87 -15.26 5.74 0.87
CA GLY A 87 -13.89 5.95 0.42
C GLY A 87 -13.28 4.72 -0.26
N SER A 88 -11.96 4.66 -0.31
CA SER A 88 -11.22 3.67 -1.09
C SER A 88 -9.85 3.36 -0.47
N PHE A 89 -9.26 2.26 -0.89
CA PHE A 89 -7.97 1.79 -0.44
C PHE A 89 -7.16 1.22 -1.60
N ILE A 90 -5.84 1.30 -1.47
CA ILE A 90 -4.88 0.63 -2.34
C ILE A 90 -3.84 -0.08 -1.49
N ILE A 91 -3.53 -1.31 -1.88
CA ILE A 91 -2.48 -2.15 -1.31
C ILE A 91 -1.39 -2.24 -2.38
N MET A 92 -0.17 -1.90 -1.99
CA MET A 92 1.00 -1.94 -2.84
C MET A 92 2.19 -2.50 -2.09
N GLU A 93 3.22 -2.87 -2.82
CA GLU A 93 4.50 -3.31 -2.26
C GLU A 93 5.10 -2.20 -1.38
N PHE A 94 5.52 -2.57 -0.17
CA PHE A 94 6.31 -1.66 0.64
C PHE A 94 7.76 -1.70 0.16
N ILE A 95 8.13 -0.71 -0.63
CA ILE A 95 9.54 -0.47 -0.93
C ILE A 95 10.09 0.32 0.26
N GLU A 96 11.06 -0.27 0.96
CA GLU A 96 11.95 0.52 1.81
C GLU A 96 12.68 1.50 0.90
N PHE A 97 12.23 2.76 0.93
CA PHE A 97 13.04 3.88 0.49
C PHE A 97 14.22 3.95 1.46
N GLY A 98 15.21 3.09 1.22
CA GLY A 98 16.53 3.23 1.79
C GLY A 98 17.00 4.62 1.42
N GLY A 99 17.16 5.47 2.42
CA GLY A 99 18.00 6.64 2.26
C GLY A 99 19.35 6.13 1.82
N SER A 100 19.64 6.21 0.53
CA SER A 100 21.00 6.44 0.07
C SER A 100 21.41 7.85 0.52
N ARG A 101 21.49 8.07 1.84
CA ARG A 101 22.62 8.84 2.34
C ARG A 101 23.79 7.92 2.07
N GLY A 102 24.41 8.15 0.91
CA GLY A 102 25.68 7.55 0.58
C GLY A 102 26.60 7.81 1.76
N ASP A 103 26.83 6.75 2.52
CA ASP A 103 28.09 6.51 3.18
C ASP A 103 29.12 6.50 2.03
N GLN A 104 29.65 7.67 1.73
CA GLN A 104 30.79 7.82 0.84
C GLN A 104 32.00 7.82 1.76
N PHE A 105 32.69 6.68 1.76
CA PHE A 105 34.07 6.55 2.23
C PHE A 105 35.02 7.44 1.41
#